data_AF-A0A1K2H898-F1
#
_entry.id   AF-A0A1K2H898-F1
#
_cell.length_a   1.000
_cell.length_b   1.000
_cell.length_c   1.000
_cell.angle_alpha   90.00
_cell.angle_beta   90.00
_cell.angle_gamma   90.00
#
_symmetry.space_group_name_H-M   'P 1'
#
loop_
_entity.id
_entity.type
_entity.pdbx_description
1 polymer ?
#
loop_
_entity_poly.entity_id
_entity_poly.type
_entity_poly.pdbx_seq_one_letter_code
_entity_poly.pdbx_strand_id
1 'polypeptide(L)' 'MSKKTYKPFDDFIKETGWSFTVFAKKMGVSYDTIYAWRVHPEELTLSKIKKISEVTGKSFEEVNTLFSDVYL' A
#
# COMPACT_ATOMS: atom_id res chain seq x y z
N MET A 1 -8.57 19.82 7.34
CA MET A 1 -7.16 19.39 7.23
C MET A 1 -7.05 18.43 6.07
N SER A 2 -6.29 18.77 5.04
CA SER A 2 -5.94 17.80 3.98
C SER A 2 -5.03 16.75 4.62
N LYS A 3 -5.57 15.58 4.97
CA LYS A 3 -4.74 14.43 5.33
C LYS A 3 -4.02 14.02 4.05
N LYS A 4 -2.74 14.39 3.95
CA LYS A 4 -1.89 14.03 2.81
C LYS A 4 -1.61 12.54 2.91
N THR A 5 -2.33 11.74 2.13
CA THR A 5 -2.00 10.32 1.96
C THR A 5 -0.63 10.21 1.30
N TYR A 6 0.02 9.07 1.48
CA TYR A 6 1.29 8.73 0.88
C TYR A 6 1.08 8.48 -0.61
N LYS A 7 1.30 9.54 -1.39
CA LYS A 7 1.07 9.57 -2.84
C LYS A 7 1.71 8.39 -3.59
N PRO A 8 2.94 7.94 -3.28
CA PRO A 8 3.52 6.79 -3.97
C PRO A 8 2.67 5.53 -3.81
N PHE A 9 2.11 5.27 -2.63
CA PHE A 9 1.23 4.13 -2.44
C PHE A 9 -0.13 4.29 -3.13
N ASP A 10 -0.66 5.51 -3.18
CA ASP A 10 -1.89 5.80 -3.92
C ASP A 10 -1.72 5.55 -5.43
N ASP A 11 -0.59 5.97 -5.99
CA ASP A 11 -0.29 5.81 -7.41
C ASP A 11 -0.01 4.34 -7.75
N PHE A 12 0.77 3.65 -6.91
CA PHE A 12 1.00 2.20 -7.04
C PHE A 12 -0.30 1.40 -7.12
N ILE A 13 -1.27 1.69 -6.23
CA ILE A 13 -2.57 1.01 -6.28
C ILE A 13 -3.32 1.36 -7.58
N LYS A 14 -3.29 2.63 -8.02
CA LYS A 14 -3.96 3.04 -9.27
C LYS A 14 -3.36 2.40 -10.51
N GLU A 15 -2.04 2.17 -10.55
CA GLU A 15 -1.35 1.49 -11.65
C GLU A 15 -1.83 0.04 -11.84
N THR A 16 -2.32 -0.61 -10.78
CA THR A 16 -2.96 -1.93 -10.89
C THR A 16 -4.32 -1.90 -11.60
N GLY A 17 -4.89 -0.71 -11.82
CA GLY A 17 -6.24 -0.51 -12.32
C GLY A 17 -7.33 -0.79 -11.28
N TRP A 18 -6.97 -0.99 -10.01
CA TRP A 18 -7.92 -1.29 -8.94
C TRP A 18 -8.34 -0.04 -8.17
N SER A 19 -9.59 -0.05 -7.71
CA SER A 19 -10.00 0.87 -6.66
C SER A 19 -9.40 0.45 -5.32
N PHE A 20 -9.27 1.40 -4.39
CA PHE A 20 -8.83 1.10 -3.02
C PHE A 20 -9.71 0.04 -2.33
N THR A 21 -11.01 0.00 -2.63
CA THR A 21 -11.94 -1.02 -2.11
C THR A 21 -11.64 -2.41 -2.68
N VAL A 22 -11.32 -2.51 -3.97
CA VAL A 22 -10.91 -3.78 -4.60
C VAL A 22 -9.57 -4.25 -4.02
N PHE A 23 -8.63 -3.33 -3.85
CA PHE A 23 -7.35 -3.62 -3.23
C PHE A 23 -7.53 -4.13 -1.79
N ALA A 24 -8.36 -3.47 -0.97
CA ALA A 24 -8.69 -3.91 0.39
C ALA A 24 -9.26 -5.33 0.40
N LYS A 25 -10.20 -5.62 -0.51
CA LYS A 25 -10.80 -6.96 -0.66
C LYS A 25 -9.75 -8.01 -1.01
N LYS A 26 -8.83 -7.73 -1.93
CA LYS A 26 -7.74 -8.65 -2.29
C LYS A 26 -6.73 -8.84 -1.16
N MET A 27 -6.46 -7.79 -0.39
CA MET A 27 -5.63 -7.84 0.80
C MET A 27 -6.33 -8.56 1.97
N GLY A 28 -7.64 -8.82 1.90
CA GLY A 28 -8.42 -9.42 2.97
C GLY A 28 -8.52 -8.54 4.21
N VAL A 29 -8.55 -7.21 4.03
CA VAL A 29 -8.65 -6.21 5.11
C VAL A 29 -9.76 -5.20 4.81
N SER A 30 -10.11 -4.35 5.78
CA SER A 30 -11.10 -3.30 5.58
C SER A 30 -10.54 -2.15 4.75
N TYR A 31 -11.43 -1.36 4.15
CA TYR A 31 -11.06 -0.10 3.49
C TYR A 31 -10.35 0.85 4.46
N ASP A 32 -10.82 0.92 5.72
CA ASP A 32 -10.22 1.77 6.74
C ASP A 32 -8.78 1.35 7.07
N THR A 33 -8.48 0.05 7.04
CA THR A 33 -7.09 -0.42 7.17
C THR A 33 -6.21 0.06 6.02
N ILE A 34 -6.70 0.00 4.77
CA ILE A 34 -5.96 0.55 3.63
C ILE A 34 -5.80 2.06 3.76
N TYR A 35 -6.84 2.77 4.18
CA TYR A 35 -6.76 4.21 4.43
C TYR A 35 -5.74 4.55 5.52
N ALA A 36 -5.68 3.77 6.61
CA ALA A 36 -4.69 3.94 7.65
C ALA A 36 -3.27 3.78 7.10
N TRP A 37 -2.98 2.74 6.31
CA TRP A 37 -1.66 2.56 5.68
C TRP A 37 -1.30 3.67 4.69
N ARG A 38 -2.31 4.25 4.02
CA ARG A 38 -2.11 5.41 3.15
C ARG A 38 -1.81 6.68 3.94
N VAL A 39 -2.25 6.81 5.19
CA VAL A 39 -1.94 7.97 6.04
C VAL A 39 -0.65 7.74 6.84
N HIS A 40 -0.41 6.50 7.25
CA HIS A 40 0.68 6.04 8.10
C HIS A 40 1.45 4.89 7.42
N PRO A 41 2.16 5.15 6.30
CA PRO A 41 2.91 4.11 5.61
C PRO A 41 4.02 3.49 6.48
N GLU A 42 4.48 4.18 7.52
CA GLU A 42 5.49 3.73 8.49
C GLU A 42 5.04 2.50 9.30
N GLU A 43 3.74 2.22 9.34
CA GLU A 43 3.18 1.05 10.03
C GLU A 43 3.16 -0.23 9.15
N LEU A 44 3.63 -0.15 7.90
CA LEU A 44 3.64 -1.26 6.95
C LEU A 44 4.82 -2.20 7.17
N THR A 45 4.69 -3.13 8.11
CA THR A 45 5.68 -4.19 8.34
C THR A 45 6.07 -4.94 7.05
N LEU A 46 7.28 -5.51 7.02
CA LEU A 46 7.77 -6.31 5.87
C LEU A 46 6.80 -7.44 5.47
N SER A 47 6.08 -8.04 6.42
CA SER A 47 5.04 -9.04 6.12
C SER A 47 3.87 -8.47 5.32
N LYS A 48 3.44 -7.23 5.63
CA LYS A 48 2.39 -6.54 4.85
C LYS A 48 2.90 -6.18 3.46
N ILE A 49 4.14 -5.67 3.35
CA ILE A 49 4.79 -5.36 2.06
C ILE A 49 4.87 -6.62 1.18
N LYS A 50 5.28 -7.76 1.75
CA LYS A 50 5.28 -9.04 1.05
C LYS A 50 3.89 -9.44 0.58
N LYS A 51 2.87 -9.32 1.42
CA LYS A 51 1.49 -9.61 1.02
C LYS A 51 1.00 -8.68 -0.11
N ILE A 52 1.39 -7.41 -0.09
CA ILE A 52 1.10 -6.47 -1.18
C ILE A 52 1.72 -6.97 -2.48
N SER A 53 3.00 -7.40 -2.48
CA SER A 53 3.64 -7.97 -3.68
C SER A 53 2.93 -9.21 -4.21
N GLU A 54 2.51 -10.14 -3.34
CA GLU A 54 1.78 -11.34 -3.72
C GLU A 54 0.41 -11.01 -4.35
N VAL A 55 -0.30 -10.05 -3.77
CA VAL A 55 -1.64 -9.65 -4.21
C VAL A 55 -1.61 -8.90 -5.54
N THR A 56 -0.64 -8.00 -5.73
CA THR A 56 -0.51 -7.19 -6.94
C THR A 56 0.22 -7.90 -8.08
N GLY A 57 0.90 -9.02 -7.79
CA GLY A 57 1.76 -9.71 -8.74
C GLY A 57 3.05 -8.94 -9.07
N LYS A 58 3.40 -7.94 -8.25
CA LYS A 58 4.63 -7.16 -8.38
C LYS A 58 5.79 -7.84 -7.64
N SER A 59 7.01 -7.49 -7.99
CA SER A 59 8.18 -8.01 -7.26
C SER A 59 8.24 -7.45 -5.84
N PHE A 60 8.76 -8.22 -4.89
CA PHE A 60 8.94 -7.73 -3.52
C PHE A 60 9.86 -6.50 -3.48
N GLU A 61 10.91 -6.47 -4.30
CA GLU A 61 11.85 -5.35 -4.39
C GLU A 61 11.19 -4.06 -4.86
N GLU A 62 10.34 -4.14 -5.89
CA GLU A 62 9.54 -3.00 -6.39
C GLU A 62 8.63 -2.44 -5.29
N VAL A 63 7.92 -3.30 -4.57
CA VAL A 63 7.02 -2.85 -3.49
C VAL A 63 7.82 -2.36 -2.28
N ASN A 64 8.95 -2.96 -1.94
CA ASN A 64 9.76 -2.53 -0.80
C ASN A 64 10.42 -1.17 -1.05
N THR A 65 10.87 -0.91 -2.28
CA THR A 65 11.43 0.38 -2.69
C THR A 65 10.39 1.50 -2.57
N LEU A 66 9.11 1.19 -2.76
CA LEU A 66 8.03 2.16 -2.55
C LEU A 66 7.98 2.71 -1.13
N PHE A 67 8.49 1.95 -0.14
CA PHE A 67 8.43 2.32 1.27
C PHE A 67 9.82 2.57 1.88
N SER A 68 10.91 2.51 1.10
CA SER A 68 12.27 2.72 1.65
C SER A 68 12.43 4.10 2.28
N ASP A 69 11.78 5.10 1.69
CA ASP A 69 11.90 6.51 2.06
C ASP A 69 11.09 6.83 3.33
N VAL A 70 10.22 5.90 3.74
CA VAL A 70 9.34 6.03 4.91
C VAL A 70 10.07 5.64 6.20
N TYR A 71 11.12 4.82 6.09
CA TYR A 71 11.89 4.28 7.21
C TYR A 71 13.22 5.02 7.48
N LEU A 72 13.48 6.12 6.76
CA LEU A 72 14.65 7.00 6.92
C LEU A 72 14.29 8.25 7.72
#